data_AF-A0A6N0NXH4-F1
#
_entry.id   AF-A0A6N0NXH4-F1
#
_cell.length_a   1.000
_cell.length_b   1.000
_cell.length_c   1.000
_cell.angle_alpha   90.00
_cell.angle_beta   90.00
_cell.angle_gamma   90.00
#
_symmetry.space_group_name_H-M   'P 1'
#
loop_
_entity.id
_entity.type
_entity.pdbx_description
1 polymer ?
#
loop_
_entity_poly.entity_id
_entity_poly.type
_entity_poly.pdbx_seq_one_letter_code
_entity_poly.pdbx_strand_id
1 'polypeptide(L)'
;MSRYKNRATHFLRFGEYSDDIPFNQADDVFGTVIYLKVPDSEQIIESSQEITRIIRQALNVKVRELISRDPEKAREVSEVLEDSETIDEFMEKFKTVVVAYVLSTMDGKGVDTVIDLKSSALDLMEATETLFLKSVPYLDEVQSIGRLLDNMRFSVESLKVKVNSLVV
;
A
#
# COMPACT_ATOMS: atom_id res chain seq x y z
N MET A 1 -16.58 2.56 17.57
CA MET A 1 -16.81 2.77 16.11
C MET A 1 -15.44 2.63 15.45
N SER A 2 -15.27 1.65 14.54
CA SER A 2 -13.95 1.31 13.93
C SER A 2 -13.25 2.55 13.36
N ARG A 3 -11.93 2.70 13.58
CA ARG A 3 -11.18 3.93 13.23
C ARG A 3 -11.00 4.13 11.72
N TYR A 4 -10.86 3.05 10.95
CA TYR A 4 -10.92 3.14 9.48
C TYR A 4 -12.30 3.56 9.00
N LYS A 5 -13.37 3.17 9.70
CA LYS A 5 -14.71 3.70 9.42
C LYS A 5 -14.75 5.21 9.66
N ASN A 6 -14.09 5.75 10.70
CA ASN A 6 -14.04 7.19 10.93
C ASN A 6 -13.22 7.94 9.86
N ARG A 7 -12.02 7.45 9.50
CA ARG A 7 -11.21 8.02 8.40
C ARG A 7 -11.92 7.92 7.05
N ALA A 8 -12.53 6.78 6.76
CA ALA A 8 -13.34 6.59 5.56
C ALA A 8 -14.59 7.48 5.56
N THR A 9 -15.28 7.63 6.69
CA THR A 9 -16.43 8.56 6.80
C THR A 9 -15.99 10.01 6.63
N HIS A 10 -14.81 10.37 7.13
CA HIS A 10 -14.21 11.69 6.89
C HIS A 10 -13.90 11.88 5.39
N PHE A 11 -13.18 10.93 4.79
CA PHE A 11 -12.86 10.93 3.36
C PHE A 11 -14.12 11.06 2.50
N LEU A 12 -15.18 10.30 2.79
CA LEU A 12 -16.47 10.39 2.08
C LEU A 12 -17.19 11.74 2.24
N ARG A 13 -16.93 12.47 3.34
CA ARG A 13 -17.59 13.76 3.62
C ARG A 13 -16.82 14.94 3.04
N PHE A 14 -15.50 14.85 2.97
CA PHE A 14 -14.62 15.98 2.69
C PHE A 14 -13.74 15.79 1.45
N GLY A 15 -13.64 14.57 0.91
CA GLY A 15 -12.75 14.25 -0.22
C GLY A 15 -11.27 14.23 0.14
N GLU A 16 -10.93 14.31 1.43
CA GLU A 16 -9.56 14.47 1.91
C GLU A 16 -9.17 13.35 2.87
N TYR A 17 -7.95 12.84 2.67
CA TYR A 17 -7.28 11.96 3.61
C TYR A 17 -6.71 12.81 4.77
N SER A 18 -6.89 12.35 6.01
CA SER A 18 -6.45 13.07 7.20
C SER A 18 -5.64 12.16 8.12
N ASP A 19 -4.38 12.53 8.32
CA ASP A 19 -3.46 11.89 9.26
C ASP A 19 -3.76 12.24 10.72
N ASP A 20 -4.44 13.36 10.94
CA ASP A 20 -4.82 13.86 12.27
C ASP A 20 -5.81 12.96 13.03
N ILE A 21 -6.37 11.94 12.37
CA ILE A 21 -7.25 10.95 13.00
C ILE A 21 -6.39 9.76 13.48
N PRO A 22 -5.97 9.65 14.75
CA PRO A 22 -4.95 8.71 15.20
C PRO A 22 -5.36 7.23 15.11
N PHE A 23 -4.42 6.36 14.73
CA PHE A 23 -4.57 4.90 14.82
C PHE A 23 -4.41 4.42 16.28
N ASN A 24 -5.27 3.53 16.78
CA ASN A 24 -4.96 2.79 18.02
C ASN A 24 -4.54 1.39 17.59
N GLN A 25 -3.49 0.90 18.24
CA GLN A 25 -2.90 -0.42 18.03
C GLN A 25 -3.81 -1.61 18.41
N ALA A 26 -5.09 -1.38 18.72
CA ALA A 26 -5.96 -2.37 19.35
C ALA A 26 -7.22 -2.73 18.55
N ASP A 27 -7.47 -2.12 17.38
CA ASP A 27 -8.70 -2.38 16.63
C ASP A 27 -8.43 -3.03 15.26
N ASP A 28 -8.97 -4.23 15.15
CA ASP A 28 -9.00 -5.16 14.03
C ASP A 28 -9.47 -4.50 12.72
N VAL A 29 -8.51 -3.98 11.95
CA VAL A 29 -8.69 -3.46 10.58
C VAL A 29 -9.30 -4.53 9.68
N PHE A 30 -8.94 -5.79 9.94
CA PHE A 30 -9.43 -6.95 9.19
C PHE A 30 -10.89 -7.24 9.51
N GLY A 31 -11.31 -7.20 10.79
CA GLY A 31 -12.68 -7.50 11.21
C GLY A 31 -13.80 -6.68 10.55
N THR A 32 -13.50 -5.48 10.03
CA THR A 32 -14.51 -4.62 9.36
C THR A 32 -14.45 -4.66 7.83
N VAL A 33 -13.27 -4.91 7.22
CA VAL A 33 -13.08 -5.02 5.76
C VAL A 33 -13.59 -6.37 5.22
N ILE A 34 -13.61 -7.41 6.07
CA ILE A 34 -14.06 -8.77 5.74
C ILE A 34 -15.49 -8.84 5.17
N TYR A 35 -16.34 -7.85 5.43
CA TYR A 35 -17.76 -7.96 5.05
C TYR A 35 -18.10 -7.67 3.58
N LEU A 36 -17.22 -7.04 2.78
CA LEU A 36 -17.53 -6.77 1.36
C LEU A 36 -16.58 -7.41 0.33
N LYS A 37 -15.62 -8.26 0.74
CA LYS A 37 -14.88 -9.14 -0.18
C LYS A 37 -14.37 -8.44 -1.45
N VAL A 38 -13.38 -7.54 -1.32
CA VAL A 38 -12.57 -7.11 -2.47
C VAL A 38 -11.24 -7.86 -2.38
N PRO A 39 -11.15 -9.12 -2.85
CA PRO A 39 -10.00 -9.99 -2.55
C PRO A 39 -8.71 -9.46 -3.20
N ASP A 40 -8.85 -8.71 -4.29
CA ASP A 40 -7.71 -8.11 -4.96
C ASP A 40 -7.06 -7.01 -4.10
N SER A 41 -7.83 -6.27 -3.30
CA SER A 41 -7.29 -5.27 -2.37
C SER A 41 -6.45 -5.90 -1.26
N GLU A 42 -6.85 -7.07 -0.76
CA GLU A 42 -6.09 -7.83 0.23
C GLU A 42 -4.75 -8.29 -0.36
N GLN A 43 -4.77 -8.89 -1.55
CA GLN A 43 -3.56 -9.31 -2.25
C GLN A 43 -2.59 -8.16 -2.55
N ILE A 44 -3.11 -6.97 -2.89
CA ILE A 44 -2.29 -5.77 -3.11
C ILE A 44 -1.57 -5.37 -1.81
N ILE A 45 -2.29 -5.36 -0.68
CA ILE A 45 -1.73 -5.02 0.63
C ILE A 45 -0.68 -6.05 1.05
N GLU A 46 -1.01 -7.35 0.98
CA GLU A 46 -0.09 -8.42 1.37
C GLU A 46 1.18 -8.40 0.51
N SER A 47 1.04 -8.21 -0.80
CA SER A 47 2.19 -8.13 -1.72
C SER A 47 3.07 -6.93 -1.41
N SER A 48 2.47 -5.75 -1.21
CA SER A 48 3.22 -4.53 -0.87
C SER A 48 3.94 -4.66 0.46
N GLN A 49 3.29 -5.23 1.49
CA GLN A 49 3.91 -5.51 2.79
C GLN A 49 5.09 -6.47 2.67
N GLU A 50 4.93 -7.57 1.93
CA GLU A 50 5.97 -8.58 1.78
C GLU A 50 7.16 -8.04 0.99
N ILE A 51 6.92 -7.32 -0.11
CA ILE A 51 7.98 -6.65 -0.89
C ILE A 51 8.75 -5.67 0.01
N THR A 52 8.03 -4.80 0.71
CA THR A 52 8.63 -3.78 1.60
C THR A 52 9.44 -4.44 2.71
N ARG A 53 8.93 -5.52 3.31
CA ARG A 53 9.63 -6.29 4.34
C ARG A 53 10.94 -6.87 3.82
N ILE A 54 10.92 -7.51 2.65
CA ILE A 54 12.12 -8.12 2.05
C ILE A 54 13.15 -7.05 1.72
N ILE A 55 12.74 -5.95 1.07
CA ILE A 55 13.61 -4.83 0.72
C ILE A 55 14.24 -4.22 1.98
N ARG A 56 13.43 -3.88 2.99
CA ARG A 56 13.94 -3.31 4.26
C ARG A 56 14.95 -4.22 4.92
N GLN A 57 14.71 -5.53 4.95
CA GLN A 57 15.64 -6.50 5.53
C GLN A 57 16.98 -6.52 4.77
N ALA A 58 16.93 -6.57 3.43
CA ALA A 58 18.13 -6.60 2.59
C ALA A 58 18.94 -5.31 2.69
N LEU A 59 18.29 -4.15 2.60
CA LEU A 59 18.95 -2.84 2.73
C LEU A 59 19.57 -2.67 4.13
N ASN A 60 18.90 -3.10 5.21
CA ASN A 60 19.46 -3.06 6.56
C ASN A 60 20.71 -3.94 6.73
N VAL A 61 20.77 -5.09 6.05
CA VAL A 61 21.99 -5.89 6.00
C VAL A 61 23.06 -5.10 5.24
N LYS A 62 22.71 -4.50 4.11
CA LYS A 62 23.67 -3.77 3.28
C LYS A 62 24.27 -2.53 3.93
N VAL A 63 23.46 -1.75 4.65
CA VAL A 63 23.94 -0.61 5.46
C VAL A 63 25.00 -1.10 6.47
N ARG A 64 24.74 -2.19 7.19
CA ARG A 64 25.67 -2.73 8.20
C ARG A 64 26.98 -3.21 7.58
N GLU A 65 26.94 -3.77 6.37
CA GLU A 65 28.15 -4.17 5.63
C GLU A 65 28.98 -2.96 5.18
N LEU A 66 28.32 -1.89 4.74
CA LEU A 66 28.97 -0.73 4.12
C LEU A 66 29.43 0.31 5.13
N ILE A 67 28.81 0.42 6.31
CA ILE A 67 29.04 1.54 7.25
C ILE A 67 30.51 1.75 7.65
N SER A 68 31.31 0.68 7.65
CA SER A 68 32.74 0.72 7.99
C SER A 68 33.67 0.74 6.78
N ARG A 69 33.15 0.42 5.58
CA ARG A 69 33.93 0.22 4.35
C ARG A 69 33.76 1.36 3.35
N ASP A 70 32.53 1.85 3.22
CA ASP A 70 32.12 2.89 2.28
C ASP A 70 30.94 3.67 2.88
N PRO A 71 31.22 4.67 3.74
CA PRO A 71 30.19 5.43 4.45
C PRO A 71 29.26 6.23 3.53
N GLU A 72 29.75 6.71 2.39
CA GLU A 72 28.93 7.43 1.41
C GLU A 72 27.90 6.48 0.78
N LYS A 73 28.34 5.28 0.39
CA LYS A 73 27.40 4.27 -0.14
C LYS A 73 26.45 3.74 0.93
N ALA A 74 26.89 3.65 2.19
CA ALA A 74 26.00 3.32 3.30
C ALA A 74 24.89 4.37 3.46
N ARG A 75 25.22 5.66 3.28
CA ARG A 75 24.24 6.75 3.29
C ARG A 75 23.25 6.66 2.13
N GLU A 76 23.73 6.39 0.90
CA GLU A 76 22.83 6.19 -0.25
C GLU A 76 21.81 5.07 0.01
N VAL A 77 22.25 3.95 0.60
CA VAL A 77 21.36 2.84 0.97
C VAL A 77 20.38 3.24 2.08
N SER A 78 20.80 4.05 3.05
CA SER A 78 19.91 4.59 4.08
C SER A 78 18.83 5.51 3.50
N GLU A 79 19.15 6.34 2.52
CA GLU A 79 18.16 7.19 1.84
C GLU A 79 17.09 6.34 1.13
N VAL A 80 17.47 5.21 0.50
CA VAL A 80 16.50 4.25 -0.07
C VAL A 80 15.68 3.55 1.01
N LEU A 81 16.25 3.32 2.20
CA LEU A 81 15.51 2.75 3.32
C LEU A 81 14.46 3.74 3.86
N GLU A 82 14.79 5.03 3.94
CA GLU A 82 13.85 6.09 4.32
C GLU A 82 12.71 6.21 3.30
N ASP A 83 13.00 6.12 1.99
CA ASP A 83 11.97 6.09 0.94
C ASP A 83 10.92 4.99 1.17
N SER A 84 11.31 3.89 1.82
CA SER A 84 10.39 2.80 2.12
C SER A 84 9.31 3.15 3.14
N GLU A 85 9.49 4.20 3.97
CA GLU A 85 8.48 4.68 4.91
C GLU A 85 7.26 5.24 4.16
N THR A 86 7.49 5.86 3.00
CA THR A 86 6.43 6.35 2.11
C THR A 86 5.45 5.24 1.69
N ILE A 87 5.91 3.99 1.60
CA ILE A 87 5.04 2.85 1.25
C ILE A 87 3.99 2.60 2.33
N ASP A 88 4.35 2.79 3.61
CA ASP A 88 3.42 2.62 4.71
C ASP A 88 2.29 3.67 4.62
N GLU A 89 2.61 4.92 4.27
CA GLU A 89 1.63 5.99 4.05
C GLU A 89 0.66 5.66 2.90
N PHE A 90 1.19 5.26 1.72
CA PHE A 90 0.36 4.86 0.59
C PHE A 90 -0.52 3.66 0.90
N MET A 91 0.00 2.68 1.66
CA MET A 91 -0.75 1.51 2.08
C MET A 91 -1.90 1.90 3.01
N GLU A 92 -1.68 2.82 3.95
CA GLU A 92 -2.73 3.31 4.85
C GLU A 92 -3.79 4.15 4.14
N LYS A 93 -3.39 4.96 3.15
CA LYS A 93 -4.31 5.66 2.25
C LYS A 93 -5.17 4.65 1.49
N PHE A 94 -4.54 3.65 0.86
CA PHE A 94 -5.25 2.62 0.11
C PHE A 94 -6.27 1.86 0.98
N LYS A 95 -5.87 1.40 2.17
CA LYS A 95 -6.80 0.75 3.13
C LYS A 95 -7.99 1.64 3.47
N THR A 96 -7.76 2.93 3.68
CA THR A 96 -8.82 3.91 4.00
C THR A 96 -9.80 4.07 2.84
N VAL A 97 -9.29 4.18 1.61
CA VAL A 97 -10.11 4.31 0.41
C VAL A 97 -10.89 3.03 0.13
N VAL A 98 -10.31 1.85 0.35
CA VAL A 98 -11.02 0.56 0.27
C VAL A 98 -12.24 0.56 1.21
N VAL A 99 -12.06 0.99 2.47
CA VAL A 99 -13.16 1.08 3.44
C VAL A 99 -14.19 2.13 3.01
N ALA A 100 -13.76 3.28 2.46
CA ALA A 100 -14.66 4.31 1.96
C ALA A 100 -15.51 3.82 0.78
N TYR A 101 -14.89 3.13 -0.17
CA TYR A 101 -15.58 2.48 -1.29
C TYR A 101 -16.65 1.52 -0.79
N VAL A 102 -16.27 0.60 0.11
CA VAL A 102 -17.17 -0.37 0.76
C VAL A 102 -18.39 0.32 1.38
N LEU A 103 -18.16 1.35 2.20
CA LEU A 103 -19.25 2.12 2.83
C LEU A 103 -20.13 2.84 1.81
N SER A 104 -19.53 3.48 0.79
CA SER A 104 -20.28 4.20 -0.24
C SER A 104 -21.16 3.28 -1.08
N THR A 105 -20.72 2.05 -1.35
CA THR A 105 -21.47 1.04 -2.10
C THR A 105 -22.66 0.56 -1.29
N MET A 106 -22.49 0.36 0.03
CA MET A 106 -23.61 0.03 0.92
C MET A 106 -24.66 1.15 0.98
N ASP A 107 -24.23 2.41 0.90
CA ASP A 107 -25.10 3.59 0.95
C ASP A 107 -25.64 4.04 -0.42
N GLY A 108 -25.29 3.35 -1.52
CA GLY A 108 -25.76 3.64 -2.87
C GLY A 108 -25.17 4.91 -3.52
N LYS A 109 -23.98 5.36 -3.10
CA LYS A 109 -23.33 6.63 -3.54
C LYS A 109 -22.07 6.44 -4.41
N GLY A 110 -21.86 5.24 -4.95
CA GLY A 110 -20.54 4.70 -5.28
C GLY A 110 -19.79 5.17 -6.54
N VAL A 111 -20.05 6.33 -7.15
CA VAL A 111 -19.34 6.72 -8.39
C VAL A 111 -17.95 7.30 -8.13
N ASP A 112 -17.82 8.24 -7.19
CA ASP A 112 -16.55 8.96 -6.97
C ASP A 112 -15.49 8.06 -6.29
N THR A 113 -15.91 7.21 -5.37
CA THR A 113 -15.03 6.30 -4.62
C THR A 113 -14.40 5.20 -5.48
N VAL A 114 -14.98 4.90 -6.65
CA VAL A 114 -14.41 3.95 -7.63
C VAL A 114 -13.14 4.52 -8.25
N ILE A 115 -13.12 5.82 -8.54
CA ILE A 115 -11.95 6.50 -9.11
C ILE A 115 -10.85 6.53 -8.06
N ASP A 116 -11.19 6.93 -6.83
CA ASP A 116 -10.25 6.99 -5.71
C ASP A 116 -9.62 5.63 -5.41
N LEU A 117 -10.42 4.56 -5.43
CA LEU A 117 -9.95 3.19 -5.18
C LEU A 117 -8.91 2.75 -6.22
N LYS A 118 -9.14 3.06 -7.50
CA LYS A 118 -8.20 2.72 -8.57
C LYS A 118 -6.94 3.57 -8.49
N SER A 119 -7.08 4.86 -8.25
CA SER A 119 -5.94 5.77 -8.13
C SER A 119 -5.05 5.36 -6.96
N SER A 120 -5.62 5.13 -5.79
CA SER A 120 -4.86 4.72 -4.60
C SER A 120 -4.19 3.35 -4.74
N ALA A 121 -4.79 2.41 -5.49
CA ALA A 121 -4.15 1.13 -5.82
C ALA A 121 -2.93 1.32 -6.74
N LEU A 122 -3.06 2.19 -7.75
CA LEU A 122 -1.97 2.52 -8.67
C LEU A 122 -0.84 3.26 -7.96
N ASP A 123 -1.17 4.27 -7.15
CA ASP A 123 -0.20 5.02 -6.35
C ASP A 123 0.68 4.07 -5.50
N LEU A 124 0.05 3.13 -4.79
CA LEU A 124 0.74 2.16 -3.95
C LEU A 124 1.64 1.21 -4.77
N MET A 125 1.16 0.76 -5.93
CA MET A 125 1.93 -0.09 -6.84
C MET A 125 3.14 0.63 -7.42
N GLU A 126 2.96 1.86 -7.93
CA GLU A 126 4.04 2.67 -8.50
C GLU A 126 5.09 3.04 -7.45
N ALA A 127 4.67 3.36 -6.22
CA ALA A 127 5.58 3.61 -5.13
C ALA A 127 6.39 2.34 -4.78
N THR A 128 5.73 1.18 -4.70
CA THR A 128 6.38 -0.11 -4.42
C THR A 128 7.37 -0.49 -5.52
N GLU A 129 7.00 -0.29 -6.79
CA GLU A 129 7.88 -0.50 -7.94
C GLU A 129 9.09 0.44 -7.92
N THR A 130 8.87 1.72 -7.61
CA THR A 130 9.94 2.71 -7.51
C THR A 130 10.94 2.33 -6.42
N LEU A 131 10.46 1.91 -5.25
CA LEU A 131 11.30 1.42 -4.16
C LEU A 131 12.11 0.19 -4.60
N PHE A 132 11.47 -0.76 -5.30
CA PHE A 132 12.16 -1.93 -5.82
C PHE A 132 13.30 -1.53 -6.78
N LEU A 133 13.02 -0.67 -7.77
CA LEU A 133 14.01 -0.21 -8.74
C LEU A 133 15.19 0.51 -8.08
N LYS A 134 14.93 1.38 -7.11
CA LYS A 134 15.98 2.04 -6.30
C LYS A 134 16.80 1.06 -5.49
N SER A 135 16.20 -0.05 -5.06
CA SER A 135 16.84 -1.09 -4.24
C SER A 135 17.68 -2.06 -5.06
N VAL A 136 17.36 -2.31 -6.34
CA VAL A 136 18.02 -3.30 -7.22
C VAL A 136 19.56 -3.32 -7.10
N PRO A 137 20.29 -2.18 -7.10
CA PRO A 137 21.75 -2.19 -7.01
C PRO A 137 22.32 -2.80 -5.72
N TYR A 138 21.47 -2.98 -4.71
CA TYR A 138 21.83 -3.41 -3.35
C TYR A 138 21.28 -4.79 -2.98
N LEU A 139 20.52 -5.42 -3.89
CA LEU A 139 19.86 -6.70 -3.65
C LEU A 139 20.62 -7.84 -4.34
N ASP A 140 20.87 -8.92 -3.59
CA ASP A 140 21.48 -10.13 -4.14
C ASP A 140 20.45 -11.01 -4.89
N GLU A 141 19.18 -10.97 -4.47
CA GLU A 141 18.09 -11.76 -5.06
C GLU A 141 16.91 -10.88 -5.49
N VAL A 142 16.83 -10.56 -6.79
CA VAL A 142 15.77 -9.71 -7.35
C VAL A 142 14.57 -10.49 -7.91
N GLN A 143 14.75 -11.77 -8.24
CA GLN A 143 13.72 -12.56 -8.94
C GLN A 143 12.47 -12.83 -8.08
N SER A 144 12.64 -13.09 -6.79
CA SER A 144 11.53 -13.33 -5.86
C SER A 144 10.67 -12.09 -5.68
N ILE A 145 11.31 -10.93 -5.51
CA ILE A 145 10.64 -9.63 -5.39
C ILE A 145 9.94 -9.26 -6.71
N GLY A 146 10.59 -9.50 -7.86
CA GLY A 146 9.98 -9.27 -9.17
C GLY A 146 8.67 -10.05 -9.36
N ARG A 147 8.62 -11.32 -8.91
CA ARG A 147 7.38 -12.12 -8.95
C ARG A 147 6.27 -11.55 -8.06
N LEU A 148 6.61 -11.06 -6.87
CA LEU A 148 5.65 -10.41 -5.98
C LEU A 148 5.10 -9.12 -6.61
N LEU A 149 5.96 -8.34 -7.26
CA LEU A 149 5.56 -7.11 -7.95
C LEU A 149 4.63 -7.41 -9.15
N ASP A 150 4.92 -8.46 -9.92
CA ASP A 150 4.05 -8.89 -11.01
C ASP A 150 2.69 -9.40 -10.51
N ASN A 151 2.66 -10.12 -9.39
CA ASN A 151 1.41 -10.50 -8.74
C ASN A 151 0.62 -9.27 -8.30
N MET A 152 1.29 -8.28 -7.68
CA MET A 152 0.66 -7.03 -7.27
C MET A 152 0.07 -6.28 -8.46
N ARG A 153 0.81 -6.15 -9.57
CA ARG A 153 0.33 -5.55 -10.83
C ARG A 153 -0.93 -6.26 -11.35
N PHE A 154 -0.91 -7.59 -11.34
CA PHE A 154 -2.06 -8.39 -11.75
C PHE A 154 -3.28 -8.12 -10.85
N SER A 155 -3.10 -8.07 -9.53
CA SER A 155 -4.18 -7.76 -8.58
C SER A 155 -4.71 -6.34 -8.77
N VAL A 156 -3.87 -5.35 -9.05
CA VAL A 156 -4.31 -3.97 -9.37
C VAL A 156 -5.14 -3.93 -10.64
N GLU A 157 -4.73 -4.60 -11.72
CA GLU A 157 -5.51 -4.65 -12.95
C GLU A 157 -6.83 -5.40 -12.75
N SER A 158 -6.81 -6.52 -12.02
CA SER A 158 -8.02 -7.26 -11.64
C SER A 158 -9.00 -6.39 -10.85
N LEU A 159 -8.50 -5.62 -9.87
CA LEU A 159 -9.29 -4.66 -9.10
C LEU A 159 -9.95 -3.61 -10.01
N LYS A 160 -9.18 -3.00 -10.92
CA LYS A 160 -9.68 -1.98 -11.85
C LYS A 160 -10.83 -2.51 -12.72
N VAL A 161 -10.71 -3.74 -13.21
CA VAL A 161 -11.74 -4.39 -14.05
C VAL A 161 -12.99 -4.73 -13.23
N LYS A 162 -12.84 -5.34 -12.06
CA LYS A 162 -13.99 -5.77 -11.25
C LYS A 162 -14.81 -4.60 -10.73
N VAL A 163 -14.14 -3.55 -10.27
CA VAL A 163 -14.83 -2.35 -9.76
C VAL A 163 -15.61 -1.65 -10.88
N ASN A 164 -15.14 -1.69 -12.14
CA ASN A 164 -15.93 -1.22 -13.30
C ASN A 164 -17.20 -2.02 -13.55
N SER A 165 -17.16 -3.35 -13.33
CA SER A 165 -18.30 -4.24 -13.59
C SER A 165 -19.43 -4.14 -12.56
N LEU A 166 -19.16 -3.53 -11.40
CA LEU A 166 -20.12 -3.36 -10.31
C LEU A 166 -20.94 -2.06 -10.40
N VAL A 167 -20.63 -1.17 -11.36
CA VAL A 167 -21.28 0.15 -11.57
C VAL A 167 -22.37 0.06 -12.67
N VAL A 168 -23.01 -1.11 -12.85
CA VAL A 168 -24.10 -1.32 -13.83
C VAL A 168 -25.45 -1.40 -13.14
#